data_AF-A0A2K1L9C9-F1
#
_entry.id   AF-A0A2K1L9C9-F1
#
_cell.length_a   1.000
_cell.length_b   1.000
_cell.length_c   1.000
_cell.angle_alpha   90.00
_cell.angle_beta   90.00
_cell.angle_gamma   90.00
#
_symmetry.space_group_name_H-M   'P 1'
#
loop_
_entity.id
_entity.type
_entity.pdbx_description
1 polymer ?
#
loop_
_entity_poly.entity_id
_entity_poly.type
_entity_poly.pdbx_seq_one_letter_code
_entity_poly.pdbx_strand_id
1 'polypeptide(L)'
;MRTPIPQQRHHLESNSRSTNNLPFVASLFPSFPDQGSKSSYKFTSIDARFTQQLGAIMESLNTTELHYIQCVKPNMVHKPGRFENLNVIQQLRCGGVLEAIRIGCAGYPTRHIFYEVLDRSGC
;
A
#
# COMPACT_ATOMS: atom_id res chain seq x y z
N MET A 1 6.11 -25.72 0.36
CA MET A 1 5.26 -26.23 1.45
C MET A 1 4.13 -25.23 1.67
N ARG A 2 2.97 -25.45 1.04
CA ARG A 2 1.77 -24.64 1.28
C ARG A 2 1.04 -25.30 2.44
N THR A 3 0.97 -24.64 3.59
CA THR A 3 0.00 -25.01 4.61
C THR A 3 -1.37 -24.55 4.12
N PRO A 4 -2.33 -25.47 3.89
CA PRO A 4 -3.72 -25.07 3.73
C PRO A 4 -4.18 -24.63 5.12
N ILE A 5 -4.45 -23.33 5.30
CA ILE A 5 -5.20 -22.88 6.46
C ILE A 5 -6.63 -23.40 6.26
N PRO A 6 -7.15 -24.30 7.10
CA PRO A 6 -8.50 -24.79 6.94
C PRO A 6 -9.48 -23.63 7.18
N GLN A 7 -10.23 -23.25 6.15
CA GLN A 7 -11.34 -22.30 6.28
C GLN A 7 -12.50 -22.83 7.15
N GLN A 8 -12.38 -24.03 7.74
CA GLN A 8 -13.36 -24.54 8.69
C GLN A 8 -13.34 -23.82 10.06
N ARG A 9 -12.42 -22.87 10.30
CA ARG A 9 -12.47 -22.01 11.50
C ARG A 9 -13.53 -20.90 11.47
N HIS A 10 -14.33 -20.76 10.41
CA HIS A 10 -15.56 -19.96 10.47
C HIS A 10 -16.75 -20.70 11.11
N HIS A 11 -16.61 -21.99 11.46
CA HIS A 11 -17.65 -22.74 12.17
C HIS A 11 -17.32 -23.01 13.65
N LEU A 12 -16.14 -22.58 14.14
CA LEU A 12 -15.73 -22.77 15.53
C LEU A 12 -15.45 -21.43 16.25
N GLU A 13 -16.26 -20.42 15.95
CA GLU A 13 -16.42 -19.26 16.85
C GLU A 13 -17.90 -18.90 17.06
N SER A 14 -18.79 -19.89 16.89
CA SER A 14 -20.19 -19.82 17.30
C SER A 14 -20.39 -20.19 18.79
N ASN A 15 -19.30 -20.40 19.55
CA ASN A 15 -19.36 -20.73 20.97
C ASN A 15 -18.52 -19.81 21.88
N SER A 16 -18.58 -18.50 21.65
CA SER A 16 -18.35 -17.49 22.69
C SER A 16 -19.68 -16.82 23.06
N ARG A 17 -20.69 -17.63 23.45
CA ARG A 17 -21.98 -17.18 24.01
C ARG A 17 -21.84 -16.60 25.43
N SER A 18 -20.83 -15.76 25.67
CA SER A 18 -20.73 -14.97 26.90
C SER A 18 -19.77 -13.78 26.73
N THR A 19 -20.01 -12.96 25.71
CA THR A 19 -19.69 -11.54 25.85
C THR A 19 -20.96 -10.80 25.48
N ASN A 20 -21.36 -9.87 26.34
CA ASN A 20 -22.60 -9.10 26.25
C ASN A 20 -22.88 -8.66 24.80
N ASN A 21 -24.15 -8.66 24.39
CA ASN A 21 -24.67 -8.20 23.09
C ASN A 21 -24.19 -6.77 22.76
N LEU A 22 -22.93 -6.61 22.38
CA LEU A 22 -22.33 -5.34 22.03
C LEU A 22 -22.45 -5.22 20.50
N PRO A 23 -23.30 -4.32 19.99
CA PRO A 23 -23.46 -4.13 18.55
C PRO A 23 -22.13 -3.79 17.85
N PHE A 24 -21.17 -3.21 18.57
CA PHE A 24 -19.81 -2.98 18.09
C PHE A 24 -19.09 -4.27 17.69
N VAL A 25 -19.09 -5.30 18.55
CA VAL A 25 -18.35 -6.56 18.27
C VAL A 25 -18.99 -7.31 17.10
N ALA A 26 -20.33 -7.30 17.03
CA ALA A 26 -21.06 -7.88 15.89
C ALA A 26 -20.73 -7.17 14.56
N SER A 27 -20.47 -5.86 14.59
CA SER A 27 -20.12 -5.09 13.40
C SER A 27 -18.71 -5.36 12.86
N LEU A 28 -17.80 -5.92 13.66
CA LEU A 28 -16.44 -6.25 13.22
C LEU A 28 -16.40 -7.41 12.23
N PHE A 29 -17.41 -8.29 12.28
CA PHE A 29 -17.50 -9.49 11.46
C PHE A 29 -18.87 -9.57 10.77
N PRO A 30 -19.13 -8.70 9.77
CA PRO A 30 -20.39 -8.74 9.04
C PRO A 30 -20.53 -10.10 8.35
N SER A 31 -21.70 -10.72 8.50
CA SER A 31 -22.02 -11.94 7.78
C SER A 31 -22.01 -11.64 6.29
N PHE A 32 -21.18 -12.36 5.53
CA PHE A 32 -21.23 -12.32 4.08
C PHE A 32 -22.60 -12.86 3.64
N PRO A 33 -23.27 -12.24 2.65
CA PRO A 33 -24.60 -12.67 2.24
C PRO A 33 -24.57 -14.15 1.84
N ASP A 34 -25.36 -14.94 2.55
CA ASP A 34 -25.60 -16.34 2.26
C ASP A 34 -26.39 -16.39 0.95
N GLN A 35 -25.67 -16.52 -0.17
CA GLN A 35 -26.27 -16.76 -1.47
C GLN A 35 -26.88 -18.17 -1.42
N GLY A 36 -28.11 -18.22 -0.94
CA GLY A 36 -28.92 -19.42 -0.88
C GLY A 36 -28.98 -20.12 -2.24
N SER A 37 -29.09 -21.44 -2.17
CA SER A 37 -29.34 -22.40 -3.26
C SER A 37 -28.20 -22.73 -4.24
N LYS A 38 -27.54 -23.86 -3.95
CA LYS A 38 -27.04 -24.88 -4.91
C LYS A 38 -26.26 -24.37 -6.13
N SER A 39 -24.96 -24.08 -5.98
CA SER A 39 -23.87 -24.75 -6.72
C SER A 39 -22.55 -24.02 -6.46
N SER A 40 -21.52 -24.79 -6.10
CA SER A 40 -20.11 -24.37 -5.99
C SER A 40 -19.87 -23.16 -5.06
N TYR A 41 -19.60 -23.46 -3.78
CA TYR A 41 -18.86 -22.54 -2.90
C TYR A 41 -17.57 -22.13 -3.64
N LYS A 42 -17.59 -20.96 -4.29
CA LYS A 42 -16.42 -20.40 -4.97
C LYS A 42 -15.46 -19.94 -3.88
N PHE A 43 -14.61 -20.86 -3.42
CA PHE A 43 -13.46 -20.52 -2.60
C PHE A 43 -12.63 -19.51 -3.38
N THR A 44 -12.76 -18.24 -3.04
CA THR A 44 -11.83 -17.21 -3.49
C THR A 44 -10.71 -17.16 -2.47
N SER A 45 -9.48 -17.42 -2.94
CA SER A 45 -8.30 -17.35 -2.08
C SER A 45 -8.06 -15.92 -1.62
N ILE A 46 -7.33 -15.77 -0.51
CA ILE A 46 -6.88 -14.46 -0.04
C ILE A 46 -6.05 -13.77 -1.14
N ASP A 47 -5.21 -14.53 -1.84
CA ASP A 47 -4.41 -14.03 -2.97
C ASP A 47 -5.26 -13.44 -4.10
N ALA A 48 -6.37 -14.11 -4.44
CA ALA A 48 -7.29 -13.63 -5.48
C ALA A 48 -7.99 -12.32 -5.06
N ARG A 49 -8.41 -12.23 -3.79
CA ARG A 49 -9.00 -11.00 -3.23
C ARG A 49 -7.98 -9.85 -3.19
N PHE A 50 -6.76 -10.11 -2.71
CA PHE A 50 -5.68 -9.13 -2.65
C PHE A 50 -5.33 -8.61 -4.05
N THR A 51 -5.24 -9.50 -5.04
CA THR A 51 -4.97 -9.12 -6.44
C THR A 51 -6.06 -8.22 -6.99
N GLN A 52 -7.34 -8.55 -6.75
CA GLN A 52 -8.47 -7.72 -7.18
C GLN A 52 -8.44 -6.34 -6.51
N GLN A 53 -8.18 -6.27 -5.20
CA GLN A 53 -8.08 -5.01 -4.46
C GLN A 53 -6.90 -4.16 -4.94
N LEU A 54 -5.74 -4.78 -5.15
CA LEU A 54 -4.56 -4.10 -5.69
C LEU A 54 -4.84 -3.54 -7.09
N GLY A 55 -5.50 -4.31 -7.96
CA GLY A 55 -5.90 -3.86 -9.29
C GLY A 55 -6.77 -2.61 -9.26
N ALA A 56 -7.80 -2.60 -8.40
CA ALA A 56 -8.68 -1.43 -8.23
C ALA A 56 -7.93 -0.19 -7.71
N ILE A 57 -6.98 -0.38 -6.79
CA ILE A 57 -6.12 0.71 -6.31
C ILE A 57 -5.24 1.26 -7.43
N MET A 58 -4.61 0.38 -8.22
CA MET A 58 -3.75 0.79 -9.34
C MET A 58 -4.53 1.55 -10.42
N GLU A 59 -5.76 1.13 -10.72
CA GLU A 59 -6.64 1.85 -11.65
C GLU A 59 -6.92 3.28 -11.16
N SER A 60 -7.24 3.45 -9.88
CA SER A 60 -7.44 4.77 -9.28
C SER A 60 -6.18 5.65 -9.37
N LEU A 61 -5.02 5.13 -8.95
CA LEU A 61 -3.75 5.86 -8.98
C LEU A 61 -3.35 6.30 -10.40
N ASN A 62 -3.64 5.49 -11.42
CA ASN A 62 -3.33 5.81 -12.81
C ASN A 62 -4.13 7.01 -13.35
N THR A 63 -5.24 7.38 -12.71
CA THR A 63 -6.05 8.56 -13.10
C THR A 63 -5.68 9.84 -12.35
N THR A 64 -4.76 9.76 -11.40
CA THR A 64 -4.36 10.90 -10.54
C THR A 64 -2.98 11.42 -10.90
N GLU A 65 -2.73 12.69 -10.58
CA GLU A 65 -1.36 13.22 -10.57
C GLU A 65 -0.62 12.65 -9.36
N LEU A 66 0.51 11.98 -9.60
CA LEU A 66 1.26 11.28 -8.56
C LEU A 66 2.40 12.15 -8.02
N HIS A 67 2.38 12.39 -6.71
CA HIS A 67 3.52 12.94 -5.98
C HIS A 67 4.31 11.80 -5.33
N TYR A 68 5.55 11.60 -5.76
CA TYR A 68 6.41 10.53 -5.25
C TYR A 68 7.26 10.99 -4.06
N ILE A 69 7.18 10.26 -2.94
CA ILE A 69 7.99 10.49 -1.74
C ILE A 69 8.71 9.18 -1.39
N GLN A 70 10.04 9.20 -1.37
CA GLN A 70 10.85 8.07 -0.93
C GLN A 70 11.41 8.31 0.47
N CYS A 71 10.99 7.49 1.42
CA CYS A 71 11.56 7.46 2.76
C CYS A 71 12.94 6.77 2.73
N VAL A 72 13.93 7.38 3.37
CA VAL A 72 15.28 6.82 3.51
C VAL A 72 15.56 6.59 4.99
N LYS A 73 15.99 5.38 5.34
CA LYS A 73 16.39 5.05 6.70
C LYS A 73 17.85 5.49 6.93
N PRO A 74 18.11 6.43 7.85
CA PRO A 74 19.45 7.00 8.02
C PRO A 74 20.43 6.06 8.72
N ASN A 75 19.95 5.13 9.55
CA ASN A 75 20.77 4.13 10.25
C ASN A 75 19.96 2.90 10.65
N MET A 76 20.65 1.78 10.89
CA MET A 76 19.98 0.52 11.26
C MET A 76 19.63 0.36 12.74
N VAL A 77 20.25 1.16 13.61
CA VAL A 77 20.08 1.10 15.08
C VAL A 77 18.94 1.98 15.62
N HIS A 78 18.23 2.67 14.73
CA HIS A 78 17.06 3.53 15.02
C HIS A 78 17.40 4.67 16.01
N LYS A 79 18.59 5.26 15.87
CA LYS A 79 19.03 6.38 16.70
C LYS A 79 18.92 7.71 15.94
N PRO A 80 18.40 8.78 16.56
CA PRO A 80 18.41 10.11 15.94
C PRO A 80 19.84 10.63 15.78
N GLY A 81 20.07 11.50 14.80
CA GLY A 81 21.37 12.15 14.55
C GLY A 81 22.47 11.24 13.99
N ARG A 82 22.20 9.94 13.79
CA ARG A 82 23.16 8.99 13.21
C ARG A 82 22.85 8.74 11.73
N PHE A 83 23.83 8.97 10.87
CA PHE A 83 23.72 8.76 9.42
C PHE A 83 24.78 7.78 8.93
N GLU A 84 24.33 6.71 8.27
CA GLU A 84 25.16 5.63 7.75
C GLU A 84 25.19 5.68 6.23
N ASN A 85 26.21 6.36 5.69
CA ASN A 85 26.36 6.66 4.26
C ASN A 85 26.14 5.44 3.34
N LEU A 86 26.77 4.30 3.65
CA LEU A 86 26.72 3.11 2.80
C LEU A 86 25.29 2.55 2.70
N ASN A 87 24.57 2.49 3.83
CA ASN A 87 23.19 2.02 3.88
C ASN A 87 22.25 2.96 3.12
N VAL A 88 22.47 4.27 3.20
CA VAL A 88 21.66 5.26 2.50
C VAL A 88 21.92 5.22 0.99
N ILE A 89 23.19 5.19 0.56
CA ILE A 89 23.53 5.09 -0.87
C ILE A 89 22.93 3.82 -1.49
N GLN A 90 22.97 2.69 -0.78
CA GLN A 90 22.37 1.45 -1.27
C GLN A 90 20.86 1.58 -1.43
N GLN A 91 20.15 2.20 -0.48
CA GLN A 91 18.71 2.48 -0.60
C GLN A 91 18.40 3.39 -1.80
N LEU A 92 19.21 4.42 -2.04
CA LEU A 92 19.04 5.32 -3.18
C LEU A 92 19.28 4.62 -4.53
N ARG A 93 20.19 3.65 -4.59
CA ARG A 93 20.41 2.80 -5.77
C ARG A 93 19.24 1.84 -5.98
N CYS A 94 18.89 1.06 -4.97
CA CYS A 94 17.82 0.06 -5.06
C CYS A 94 16.44 0.69 -5.29
N GLY A 95 16.18 1.88 -4.74
CA GLY A 95 14.95 2.63 -4.97
C GLY A 95 14.93 3.45 -6.25
N GLY A 96 16.01 3.42 -7.05
CA GLY A 96 16.06 4.12 -8.33
C GLY A 96 16.19 5.64 -8.25
N VAL A 97 16.40 6.24 -7.06
CA VAL A 97 16.53 7.70 -6.90
C VAL A 97 17.68 8.26 -7.72
N LEU A 98 18.83 7.59 -7.68
CA LEU A 98 20.01 8.05 -8.43
C LEU A 98 19.76 8.03 -9.93
N GLU A 99 18.98 7.05 -10.39
CA GLU A 99 18.60 6.91 -11.79
C GLU A 99 17.55 7.97 -12.20
N ALA A 100 16.57 8.23 -11.35
CA ALA A 100 15.59 9.30 -11.54
C ALA A 100 16.27 10.68 -11.62
N ILE A 101 17.26 10.95 -10.75
CA ILE A 101 18.08 12.16 -10.82
C ILE A 101 18.83 12.22 -12.14
N ARG A 102 19.49 11.12 -12.55
CA ARG A 102 20.24 11.04 -13.81
C ARG A 102 19.35 11.36 -15.02
N ILE A 103 18.16 10.79 -15.07
CA ILE A 103 17.16 11.05 -16.13
C ILE A 103 16.68 12.50 -16.08
N GLY A 104 16.35 13.02 -14.89
CA GLY A 104 15.89 14.41 -14.72
C GLY A 104 16.93 15.44 -15.15
N CYS A 105 18.20 15.19 -14.85
CA CYS A 105 19.32 16.04 -15.27
C CYS A 105 19.65 15.94 -16.76
N ALA A 106 19.23 14.88 -17.46
CA ALA A 106 19.39 14.77 -18.91
C ALA A 106 18.41 15.67 -19.69
N GLY A 107 17.38 16.20 -19.03
CA GLY A 107 16.45 17.20 -19.58
C GLY A 107 16.52 18.53 -18.83
N TYR A 108 15.37 19.20 -18.72
CA TYR A 108 15.21 20.38 -17.85
C TYR A 108 14.69 19.92 -16.49
N PRO A 109 15.52 19.89 -15.44
CA PRO A 109 15.15 19.32 -14.15
C PRO A 109 14.02 20.06 -13.45
N THR A 110 13.74 21.30 -13.87
CA THR A 110 12.68 22.13 -13.32
C THR A 110 11.68 22.47 -14.43
N ARG A 111 10.43 22.03 -14.29
CA ARG A 111 9.31 22.40 -15.16
C ARG A 111 8.51 23.51 -14.49
N HIS A 112 8.86 24.76 -14.76
CA HIS A 112 8.01 25.90 -14.42
C HIS A 112 7.20 26.31 -15.63
N ILE A 113 5.93 26.63 -15.40
CA ILE A 113 5.10 27.33 -16.38
C ILE A 113 5.59 28.77 -16.53
N PHE A 114 5.54 29.29 -17.76
CA PHE A 114 6.18 30.56 -18.12
C PHE A 114 5.76 31.74 -17.21
N TYR A 115 4.49 31.80 -16.81
CA TYR A 115 3.99 32.87 -15.95
C TYR A 115 4.54 32.82 -14.51
N GLU A 116 4.81 31.62 -13.95
CA GLU A 116 5.48 31.49 -12.63
C GLU A 116 6.91 31.99 -12.68
N VAL A 117 7.59 31.82 -13.82
CA VAL A 117 8.96 32.32 -14.01
C VAL A 117 8.94 33.84 -14.06
N LEU A 118 7.98 34.46 -14.73
CA LEU A 118 7.85 35.92 -14.82
C LEU A 118 7.54 36.55 -13.45
N ASP A 119 6.55 36.02 -12.73
CA ASP A 119 6.16 36.51 -11.41
C ASP A 119 7.32 36.43 -10.40
N ARG A 120 8.09 35.33 -10.42
CA ARG A 120 9.26 35.16 -9.54
C ARG A 120 10.47 36.01 -9.97
N SER A 121 10.58 36.39 -11.24
CA SER A 121 11.73 37.13 -11.79
C SER A 121 11.54 38.64 -11.80
N GLY A 122 10.41 39.16 -11.30
CA GLY A 122 10.23 40.57 -10.98
C GLY A 122 10.31 41.54 -12.16
N CYS A 123 9.93 41.12 -13.37
CA CYS A 123 9.75 42.00 -14.52
C CYS A 123 8.29 42.44 -14.65
#